data_AF-A0A4Z0N7P4-F1
#
_entry.id   AF-A0A4Z0N7P4-F1
#
_cell.length_a   1.000
_cell.length_b   1.000
_cell.length_c   1.000
_cell.angle_alpha   90.00
_cell.angle_beta   90.00
_cell.angle_gamma   90.00
#
_symmetry.space_group_name_H-M   'P 1'
#
loop_
_entity.id
_entity.type
_entity.pdbx_description
1 polymer ?
#
loop_
_entity_poly.entity_id
_entity_poly.type
_entity_poly.pdbx_seq_one_letter_code
_entity_poly.pdbx_strand_id
1 'polypeptide(L)'
;MDDFGAPTAAQRTGTRRNREAEAPPRALITAAAAELLHSLQERHGPVMFHQSGGCCDGSSPMCYPDGEFIVGDRDVLLGVLEGAPVWISGSQFETWKHTQLVIDVVPGRGGGFSLESPEGMRFLSRGRAFTEAENRLLGDSSPLTGADYERGARPSVRHDLVVAEAADACAIPGRHAEGVEPWSAKGQVPS
;
A
#
# COMPACT_ATOMS: atom_id res chain seq x y z
N MET A 1 -20.74 37.26 -22.05
CA MET A 1 -21.15 36.80 -20.70
C MET A 1 -21.55 35.36 -20.87
N ASP A 2 -20.54 34.52 -21.07
CA ASP A 2 -20.72 33.15 -21.49
C ASP A 2 -21.02 32.30 -20.25
N ASP A 3 -22.22 31.73 -20.27
CA ASP A 3 -22.79 30.89 -19.24
C ASP A 3 -22.09 29.52 -19.28
N PHE A 4 -21.15 29.30 -18.36
CA PHE A 4 -20.56 27.98 -18.11
C PHE A 4 -21.63 27.11 -17.43
N GLY A 5 -22.40 26.39 -18.25
CA GLY A 5 -23.36 25.39 -17.80
C GLY A 5 -22.68 24.39 -16.85
N ALA A 6 -23.16 24.37 -15.61
CA ALA A 6 -22.68 23.43 -14.59
C ALA A 6 -22.86 21.97 -15.06
N PRO A 7 -21.86 21.09 -14.87
CA PRO A 7 -21.97 19.70 -15.29
C PRO A 7 -23.10 18.99 -14.53
N THR A 8 -23.89 18.22 -15.26
CA THR A 8 -25.09 17.54 -14.75
C THR A 8 -24.70 16.38 -13.80
N ALA A 9 -25.58 16.07 -12.84
CA ALA A 9 -25.37 15.02 -11.84
C ALA A 9 -25.05 13.62 -12.42
N ALA A 10 -25.41 13.36 -13.68
CA ALA A 10 -25.07 12.12 -14.38
C ALA A 10 -23.55 11.95 -14.59
N GLN A 11 -22.82 13.03 -14.89
CA GLN A 11 -21.36 12.98 -15.12
C GLN A 11 -20.57 12.72 -13.83
N ARG A 12 -21.09 13.15 -12.67
CA ARG A 12 -20.49 12.85 -11.35
C ARG A 12 -20.62 11.38 -10.94
N THR A 13 -21.58 10.65 -11.50
CA THR A 13 -21.80 9.22 -11.19
C THR A 13 -21.01 8.26 -12.10
N GLY A 14 -20.47 8.75 -13.22
CA GLY A 14 -19.66 7.95 -14.14
C GLY A 14 -18.26 7.64 -13.59
N THR A 15 -17.62 8.62 -12.95
CA THR A 15 -16.26 8.45 -12.41
C THR A 15 -16.20 7.52 -11.20
N ARG A 16 -17.25 7.46 -10.36
CA ARG A 16 -17.31 6.51 -9.23
C ARG A 16 -17.53 5.07 -9.68
N ARG A 17 -18.41 4.84 -10.67
CA ARG A 17 -18.74 3.48 -11.15
C ARG A 17 -17.59 2.76 -11.84
N ASN A 18 -16.62 3.47 -12.40
CA ASN A 18 -15.47 2.84 -13.06
C ASN A 18 -14.32 2.47 -12.11
N ARG A 19 -14.26 3.02 -10.88
CA ARG A 19 -13.22 2.65 -9.90
C ARG A 19 -13.54 1.38 -9.12
N GLU A 20 -14.81 0.97 -9.09
CA GLU A 20 -15.28 -0.19 -8.33
C GLU A 20 -14.97 -1.54 -9.03
N ALA A 21 -14.54 -1.49 -10.30
CA ALA A 21 -14.23 -2.66 -11.12
C ALA A 21 -12.71 -2.91 -11.33
N GLU A 22 -11.84 -2.03 -10.85
CA GLU A 22 -10.38 -2.20 -10.97
C GLU A 22 -9.84 -2.85 -9.70
N ALA A 23 -8.88 -3.78 -9.85
CA ALA A 23 -8.20 -4.36 -8.71
C ALA A 23 -7.53 -3.27 -7.85
N PRO A 24 -7.61 -3.36 -6.51
CA PRO A 24 -6.96 -2.41 -5.63
C PRO A 24 -5.43 -2.48 -5.78
N PRO A 25 -4.70 -1.39 -5.52
CA PRO A 25 -3.25 -1.43 -5.52
C PRO A 25 -2.73 -2.33 -4.39
N ARG A 26 -1.66 -3.08 -4.65
CA ARG A 26 -1.05 -3.94 -3.63
C ARG A 26 -0.13 -3.19 -2.68
N ALA A 27 0.42 -2.06 -3.11
CA ALA A 27 1.24 -1.18 -2.31
C ALA A 27 0.74 0.26 -2.38
N LEU A 28 0.82 0.96 -1.26
CA LEU A 28 0.57 2.39 -1.08
C LEU A 28 1.75 3.02 -0.32
N ILE A 29 1.86 4.34 -0.37
CA ILE A 29 2.84 5.10 0.41
C ILE A 29 2.15 6.23 1.18
N THR A 30 2.59 6.52 2.40
CA THR A 30 2.12 7.72 3.12
C THR A 30 2.76 8.99 2.54
N ALA A 31 2.11 10.14 2.70
CA ALA A 31 2.65 11.42 2.23
C ALA A 31 4.05 11.69 2.82
N ALA A 32 4.25 11.45 4.12
CA ALA A 32 5.54 11.61 4.77
C ALA A 32 6.63 10.68 4.19
N ALA A 33 6.28 9.42 3.88
CA ALA A 33 7.20 8.49 3.26
C ALA A 33 7.52 8.88 1.80
N ALA A 34 6.55 9.41 1.07
CA ALA A 34 6.75 9.92 -0.29
C ALA A 34 7.70 11.13 -0.32
N GLU A 35 7.57 12.07 0.62
CA GLU A 35 8.48 13.20 0.74
C GLU A 35 9.93 12.75 0.98
N LEU A 36 10.14 11.81 1.91
CA LEU A 36 11.46 11.23 2.13
C LEU A 36 11.97 10.53 0.88
N LEU A 37 11.14 9.73 0.22
CA LEU A 37 11.49 9.02 -1.00
C LEU A 37 11.97 9.97 -2.10
N HIS A 38 11.27 11.09 -2.32
CA HIS A 38 11.70 12.12 -3.27
C HIS A 38 13.06 12.70 -2.91
N SER A 39 13.30 13.03 -1.63
CA SER A 39 14.60 13.55 -1.20
C SER A 39 15.75 12.55 -1.44
N LEU A 40 15.48 11.24 -1.29
CA LEU A 40 16.44 10.19 -1.58
C LEU A 40 16.67 10.08 -3.09
N GLN A 41 15.61 10.17 -3.90
CA GLN A 41 15.71 10.14 -5.36
C GLN A 41 16.52 11.33 -5.91
N GLU A 42 16.32 12.53 -5.37
CA GLU A 42 17.09 13.73 -5.75
C GLU A 42 18.60 13.56 -5.51
N ARG A 43 18.97 12.83 -4.46
CA ARG A 43 20.36 12.63 -4.06
C ARG A 43 21.03 11.44 -4.73
N HIS A 44 20.30 10.35 -4.89
CA HIS A 44 20.86 9.05 -5.28
C HIS A 44 20.43 8.63 -6.69
N GLY A 45 19.52 9.36 -7.33
CA GLY A 45 18.91 8.98 -8.60
C GLY A 45 17.74 8.02 -8.40
N PRO A 46 17.36 7.23 -9.42
CA PRO A 46 16.30 6.23 -9.29
C PRO A 46 16.58 5.26 -8.14
N VAL A 47 15.53 4.89 -7.41
CA VAL A 47 15.58 3.98 -6.26
C VAL A 47 14.54 2.89 -6.40
N MET A 48 14.71 1.81 -5.63
CA MET A 48 13.79 0.68 -5.54
C MET A 48 13.57 0.28 -4.08
N PHE A 49 12.43 -0.35 -3.81
CA PHE A 49 12.19 -1.04 -2.54
C PHE A 49 12.26 -2.54 -2.72
N HIS A 50 12.80 -3.23 -1.72
CA HIS A 50 12.59 -4.66 -1.53
C HIS A 50 12.05 -4.93 -0.12
N GLN A 51 10.88 -5.56 -0.05
CA GLN A 51 10.26 -6.02 1.18
C GLN A 51 11.01 -7.26 1.69
N SER A 52 11.81 -7.03 2.73
CA SER A 52 12.61 -8.09 3.35
C SER A 52 11.75 -8.99 4.25
N GLY A 53 12.13 -10.28 4.31
CA GLY A 53 11.58 -11.27 5.24
C GLY A 53 12.71 -11.83 6.09
N GLY A 54 12.93 -11.30 7.31
CA GLY A 54 14.08 -11.70 8.12
C GLY A 54 14.04 -11.34 9.60
N CYS A 55 14.67 -12.20 10.41
CA CYS A 55 14.52 -12.41 11.85
C CYS A 55 15.18 -11.35 12.78
N CYS A 56 15.94 -10.38 12.27
CA CYS A 56 16.72 -9.47 13.13
C CYS A 56 16.30 -7.98 13.06
N ASP A 57 15.68 -7.51 11.97
CA ASP A 57 15.23 -6.10 11.82
C ASP A 57 13.72 -5.97 11.49
N GLY A 58 12.99 -7.09 11.54
CA GLY A 58 11.59 -7.17 11.16
C GLY A 58 11.36 -7.04 9.64
N SER A 59 10.11 -7.25 9.22
CA SER A 59 9.64 -7.18 7.83
C SER A 59 9.62 -5.74 7.30
N SER A 60 10.79 -5.11 7.20
CA SER A 60 10.90 -3.71 6.79
C SER A 60 11.09 -3.59 5.28
N PRO A 61 10.48 -2.58 4.65
CA PRO A 61 10.78 -2.25 3.27
C PRO A 61 12.14 -1.54 3.24
N MET A 62 13.10 -2.14 2.56
CA MET A 62 14.44 -1.58 2.41
C MET A 62 14.53 -0.79 1.10
N CYS A 63 15.05 0.43 1.17
CA CYS A 63 15.22 1.34 0.02
C CYS A 63 16.67 1.30 -0.47
N TYR A 64 16.86 1.03 -1.76
CA TYR A 64 18.17 0.91 -2.43
C TYR A 64 18.20 1.77 -3.68
N PRO A 65 19.40 2.17 -4.18
CA PRO A 65 19.50 2.65 -5.56
C PRO A 65 18.95 1.60 -6.53
N ASP A 66 18.30 2.03 -7.61
CA ASP A 66 17.67 1.13 -8.57
C ASP A 66 18.71 0.19 -9.19
N GLY A 67 18.45 -1.12 -9.13
CA GLY A 67 19.34 -2.18 -9.61
C GLY A 67 20.44 -2.63 -8.65
N GLU A 68 20.61 -2.01 -7.47
CA GLU A 68 21.61 -2.47 -6.48
C GLU A 68 21.15 -3.69 -5.68
N PHE A 69 19.84 -3.90 -5.57
CA PHE A 69 19.29 -5.15 -5.06
C PHE A 69 18.93 -6.07 -6.22
N ILE A 70 19.45 -7.31 -6.20
CA ILE A 70 19.16 -8.31 -7.23
C ILE A 70 17.72 -8.82 -7.07
N VAL A 71 16.85 -8.44 -7.99
CA VAL A 71 15.47 -8.97 -8.11
C VAL A 71 15.54 -10.35 -8.76
N GLY A 72 15.06 -11.37 -8.06
CA GLY A 72 14.97 -12.73 -8.58
C GLY A 72 13.78 -12.92 -9.53
N ASP A 73 13.85 -13.93 -10.40
CA ASP A 73 12.79 -14.27 -11.36
C ASP A 73 11.39 -14.41 -10.74
N ARG A 74 11.33 -14.87 -9.49
CA ARG A 74 10.09 -15.12 -8.74
C ARG A 74 9.72 -14.00 -7.78
N ASP A 75 10.50 -12.94 -7.70
CA ASP A 75 10.12 -11.77 -6.94
C ASP A 75 8.93 -11.11 -7.63
N VAL A 76 8.00 -10.61 -6.83
CA VAL A 76 6.72 -10.09 -7.28
C VAL A 76 6.74 -8.57 -7.15
N LEU A 77 6.35 -7.87 -8.23
CA LEU A 77 6.16 -6.43 -8.22
C LEU A 77 4.82 -6.11 -7.56
N LEU A 78 4.85 -5.46 -6.40
CA LEU A 78 3.64 -5.00 -5.71
C LEU A 78 3.09 -3.70 -6.31
N GLY A 79 3.95 -2.89 -6.91
CA GLY A 79 3.59 -1.62 -7.53
C GLY A 79 4.82 -0.75 -7.77
N VAL A 80 4.57 0.45 -8.29
CA VAL A 80 5.58 1.50 -8.46
C VAL A 80 5.09 2.73 -7.71
N LEU A 81 5.74 3.07 -6.61
CA LEU A 81 5.37 4.19 -5.72
C LEU A 81 6.28 5.36 -6.03
N GLU A 82 5.75 6.48 -6.50
CA GLU A 82 6.55 7.67 -6.85
C GLU A 82 7.74 7.35 -7.77
N GLY A 83 7.54 6.43 -8.73
CA GLY A 83 8.57 5.97 -9.65
C GLY A 83 9.50 4.86 -9.11
N ALA A 84 9.45 4.54 -7.82
CA ALA A 84 10.23 3.46 -7.21
C ALA A 84 9.48 2.11 -7.26
N PRO A 85 10.01 1.07 -7.93
CA PRO A 85 9.39 -0.25 -7.93
C PRO A 85 9.51 -0.89 -6.54
N VAL A 86 8.43 -1.56 -6.10
CA VAL A 86 8.35 -2.24 -4.80
C VAL A 86 8.27 -3.75 -5.01
N TRP A 87 9.34 -4.43 -4.64
CA TRP A 87 9.49 -5.87 -4.80
C TRP A 87 9.27 -6.62 -3.49
N ILE A 88 8.83 -7.87 -3.59
CA ILE A 88 8.79 -8.82 -2.48
C ILE A 88 9.13 -10.22 -3.01
N SER A 89 9.78 -11.06 -2.20
CA SER A 89 10.07 -12.42 -2.65
C SER A 89 8.79 -13.22 -2.90
N GLY A 90 8.78 -14.13 -3.88
CA GLY A 90 7.60 -14.92 -4.21
C GLY A 90 7.03 -15.73 -3.03
N SER A 91 7.88 -16.27 -2.16
CA SER A 91 7.46 -16.99 -0.93
C SER A 91 6.76 -16.08 0.08
N GLN A 92 7.27 -14.86 0.25
CA GLN A 92 6.63 -13.87 1.11
C GLN A 92 5.34 -13.37 0.46
N PHE A 93 5.32 -13.15 -0.85
CA PHE A 93 4.11 -12.78 -1.57
C PHE A 93 2.98 -13.78 -1.31
N GLU A 94 3.22 -15.09 -1.42
CA GLU A 94 2.19 -16.10 -1.14
C GLU A 94 1.60 -16.01 0.27
N THR A 95 2.41 -15.61 1.25
CA THR A 95 1.99 -15.42 2.64
C THR A 95 1.20 -14.12 2.83
N TRP A 96 1.55 -13.05 2.10
CA TRP A 96 1.05 -11.69 2.31
C TRP A 96 0.08 -11.21 1.22
N LYS A 97 -0.21 -12.01 0.18
CA LYS A 97 -1.01 -11.60 -1.00
C LYS A 97 -2.42 -11.09 -0.70
N HIS A 98 -2.95 -11.39 0.49
CA HIS A 98 -4.24 -10.95 1.01
C HIS A 98 -4.16 -9.65 1.83
N THR A 99 -3.01 -9.00 1.85
CA THR A 99 -2.74 -7.76 2.59
C THR A 99 -2.25 -6.68 1.63
N GLN A 100 -2.84 -5.50 1.73
CA GLN A 100 -2.31 -4.27 1.14
C GLN A 100 -1.15 -3.77 1.99
N LEU A 101 0.00 -3.56 1.34
CA LEU A 101 1.18 -2.98 1.95
C LEU A 101 1.07 -1.46 1.94
N VAL A 102 1.33 -0.81 3.05
CA VAL A 102 1.49 0.65 3.12
C VAL A 102 2.89 0.95 3.63
N ILE A 103 3.72 1.55 2.78
CA ILE A 103 5.05 2.03 3.16
C ILE A 103 4.88 3.36 3.88
N ASP A 104 5.36 3.40 5.10
CA ASP A 104 5.35 4.57 5.97
C ASP A 104 6.75 4.83 6.51
N VAL A 105 6.95 5.96 7.20
CA VAL A 105 8.24 6.37 7.73
C VAL A 105 8.11 6.87 9.17
N VAL A 106 9.12 6.57 9.99
CA VAL A 106 9.26 7.12 11.35
C VAL A 106 10.72 7.50 11.61
N PRO A 107 10.98 8.40 12.58
CA PRO A 107 12.33 8.58 13.11
C PRO A 107 12.85 7.28 13.72
N GLY A 108 14.10 6.94 13.44
CA GLY A 108 14.73 5.75 13.96
C GLY A 108 15.90 5.28 13.12
N ARG A 109 16.58 4.24 13.60
CA ARG A 109 17.65 3.60 12.84
C ARG A 109 17.01 2.65 11.81
N GLY A 110 17.09 2.99 10.54
CA GLY A 110 16.73 2.09 9.44
C GLY A 110 17.62 0.85 9.37
N GLY A 111 17.30 -0.07 8.46
CA GLY A 111 18.16 -1.24 8.20
C GLY A 111 19.54 -0.78 7.71
N GLY A 112 20.62 -1.46 8.12
CA GLY A 112 22.00 -0.99 7.91
C GLY A 112 22.42 -0.68 6.47
N PHE A 113 21.65 -1.16 5.48
CA PHE A 113 21.89 -0.96 4.05
C PHE A 113 20.83 -0.07 3.36
N SER A 114 19.83 0.42 4.09
CA SER A 114 18.74 1.24 3.53
C SER A 114 19.18 2.70 3.38
N LEU A 115 18.79 3.34 2.28
CA LEU A 115 19.23 4.70 1.92
C LEU A 115 18.81 5.78 2.92
N GLU A 116 17.70 5.60 3.64
CA GLU A 116 17.22 6.57 4.63
C GLU A 116 17.94 6.49 5.98
N SER A 117 18.68 5.40 6.24
CA SER A 117 19.32 5.17 7.53
C SER A 117 20.25 6.30 7.98
N PRO A 118 21.05 6.95 7.11
CA PRO A 118 21.87 8.12 7.47
C PRO A 118 21.06 9.36 7.86
N GLU A 119 19.78 9.44 7.48
CA GLU A 119 18.88 10.56 7.80
C GLU A 119 18.26 10.45 9.20
N GLY A 120 18.57 9.37 9.94
CA GLY A 120 17.91 9.08 11.20
C GLY A 120 16.43 8.72 11.04
N MET A 121 16.04 8.30 9.85
CA MET A 121 14.69 7.83 9.51
C MET A 121 14.72 6.31 9.26
N ARG A 122 13.52 5.72 9.26
CA ARG A 122 13.31 4.30 8.95
C ARG A 122 12.00 4.13 8.21
N PHE A 123 12.04 3.50 7.04
CA PHE A 123 10.81 3.02 6.42
C PHE A 123 10.25 1.79 7.17
N LEU A 124 8.94 1.66 7.17
CA LEU A 124 8.25 0.53 7.78
C LEU A 124 7.01 0.15 6.98
N SER A 125 6.65 -1.12 7.08
CA SER A 125 5.49 -1.67 6.41
C SER A 125 4.32 -1.78 7.37
N ARG A 126 3.17 -1.25 6.96
CA ARG A 126 1.88 -1.45 7.62
C ARG A 126 0.99 -2.27 6.70
N GLY A 127 0.10 -3.06 7.29
CA GLY A 127 -0.76 -3.97 6.56
C GLY A 127 -2.23 -3.65 6.76
N ARG A 128 -3.00 -3.67 5.66
CA ARG A 128 -4.46 -3.73 5.69
C ARG A 128 -4.91 -5.00 5.00
N ALA A 129 -5.74 -5.81 5.66
CA ALA A 129 -6.36 -6.95 4.98
C ALA A 129 -7.22 -6.46 3.80
N PHE A 130 -7.10 -7.10 2.64
CA PHE A 130 -8.05 -6.91 1.56
C PHE A 130 -9.41 -7.50 1.94
N THR A 131 -10.48 -6.84 1.50
CA THR A 131 -11.83 -7.41 1.57
C THR A 131 -11.95 -8.62 0.64
N GLU A 132 -13.00 -9.42 0.79
CA GLU A 132 -13.26 -10.55 -0.12
C GLU A 132 -13.50 -10.09 -1.57
N ALA A 133 -14.19 -8.97 -1.77
CA ALA A 133 -14.41 -8.39 -3.08
C ALA A 133 -13.08 -7.98 -3.74
N GLU A 134 -12.19 -7.34 -2.97
CA GLU A 134 -10.86 -6.97 -3.42
C GLU A 134 -9.98 -8.17 -3.73
N ASN A 135 -10.00 -9.21 -2.89
CA ASN A 135 -9.27 -10.45 -3.16
C ASN A 135 -9.76 -11.15 -4.43
N ARG A 136 -11.06 -11.09 -4.75
CA ARG A 136 -11.59 -11.60 -6.02
C ARG A 136 -11.04 -10.83 -7.21
N LEU A 137 -11.10 -9.50 -7.18
CA LEU A 137 -10.53 -8.66 -8.25
C LEU A 137 -9.03 -8.91 -8.44
N LEU A 138 -8.29 -9.08 -7.35
CA LEU A 138 -6.87 -9.41 -7.37
C LEU A 138 -6.56 -10.82 -7.87
N GLY A 139 -7.49 -11.77 -7.72
CA GLY A 139 -7.36 -13.15 -8.20
C GLY A 139 -7.49 -13.27 -9.72
N ASP A 140 -8.21 -12.34 -10.34
CA ASP A 140 -8.40 -12.28 -11.80
C ASP A 140 -7.18 -11.71 -12.55
N SER A 141 -6.20 -11.17 -11.83
CA SER A 141 -4.96 -10.60 -12.39
C SER A 141 -3.71 -11.19 -11.73
N SER A 142 -2.83 -11.82 -12.51
CA SER A 142 -1.52 -12.22 -12.00
C SER A 142 -0.59 -11.00 -11.88
N PRO A 143 0.11 -10.81 -10.75
CA PRO A 143 1.08 -9.74 -10.62
C PRO A 143 2.31 -10.01 -11.51
N LEU A 144 3.00 -8.95 -11.92
CA LEU A 144 4.25 -9.09 -12.66
C LEU A 144 5.34 -9.68 -11.75
N THR A 145 6.13 -10.57 -12.33
CA THR A 145 7.31 -11.13 -11.68
C THR A 145 8.58 -10.45 -12.15
N GLY A 146 9.70 -10.67 -11.45
CA GLY A 146 11.03 -10.24 -11.88
C GLY A 146 11.34 -10.71 -13.30
N ALA A 147 10.99 -11.96 -13.62
CA ALA A 147 11.18 -12.50 -14.97
C ALA A 147 10.32 -11.79 -16.04
N ASP A 148 9.08 -11.39 -15.72
CA ASP A 148 8.25 -10.60 -16.64
C ASP A 148 8.84 -9.20 -16.86
N TYR A 149 9.33 -8.58 -15.79
CA TYR A 149 9.91 -7.25 -15.81
C TYR A 149 11.22 -7.22 -16.61
N GLU A 150 12.06 -8.24 -16.47
CA GLU A 150 13.28 -8.41 -17.26
C GLU A 150 12.96 -8.56 -18.77
N ARG A 151 11.88 -9.27 -19.11
CA ARG A 151 11.36 -9.37 -20.49
C ARG A 151 10.73 -8.07 -21.02
N GLY A 152 10.68 -7.00 -20.22
CA GLY A 152 10.17 -5.70 -20.61
C GLY A 152 8.71 -5.43 -20.25
N ALA A 153 8.02 -6.33 -19.55
CA ALA A 153 6.68 -6.04 -19.05
C ALA A 153 6.74 -4.92 -17.99
N ARG A 154 5.76 -4.01 -18.00
CA ARG A 154 5.67 -2.90 -17.05
C ARG A 154 4.23 -2.78 -16.55
N PRO A 155 4.02 -2.42 -15.26
CA PRO A 155 2.67 -2.23 -14.74
C PRO A 155 2.03 -0.97 -15.33
N SER A 156 0.69 -0.92 -15.30
CA SER A 156 -0.04 0.31 -15.60
C SER A 156 0.33 1.41 -14.60
N VAL A 157 0.50 2.64 -15.10
CA VAL A 157 0.79 3.80 -14.26
C VAL A 157 -0.45 4.15 -13.43
N ARG A 158 -0.27 4.26 -12.11
CA ARG A 158 -1.29 4.72 -11.16
C ARG A 158 -0.83 5.98 -10.45
N HIS A 159 -1.76 6.87 -10.17
CA HIS A 159 -1.54 8.18 -9.55
C HIS A 159 -2.32 8.34 -8.22
N ASP A 160 -2.98 7.26 -7.78
CA ASP A 160 -3.81 7.19 -6.58
C ASP A 160 -3.12 6.35 -5.48
N LEU A 161 -1.78 6.40 -5.40
CA LEU A 161 -0.98 5.53 -4.52
C LEU A 161 -0.50 6.21 -3.23
N VAL A 162 -0.64 7.53 -3.12
CA VAL A 162 -0.28 8.30 -1.92
C VAL A 162 -1.50 8.47 -1.03
N VAL A 163 -1.38 8.08 0.24
CA VAL A 163 -2.38 8.31 1.30
C VAL A 163 -1.85 9.31 2.32
N ALA A 164 -2.71 10.07 2.98
CA ALA A 164 -2.25 11.06 3.96
C ALA A 164 -1.60 10.36 5.16
N GLU A 165 -2.33 9.42 5.78
CA GLU A 165 -1.83 8.60 6.88
C GLU A 165 -2.05 7.12 6.58
N ALA A 166 -1.27 6.26 7.23
CA ALA A 166 -1.47 4.82 7.06
C ALA A 166 -2.84 4.32 7.55
N ALA A 167 -3.44 5.01 8.51
CA ALA A 167 -4.80 4.73 8.97
C ALA A 167 -5.84 4.93 7.86
N ASP A 168 -5.58 5.80 6.88
CA ASP A 168 -6.50 6.09 5.79
C ASP A 168 -6.56 4.96 4.76
N ALA A 169 -5.52 4.11 4.70
CA ALA A 169 -5.61 2.85 3.96
C ALA A 169 -6.67 1.94 4.60
N CYS A 170 -6.74 1.92 5.94
CA CYS A 170 -7.70 1.17 6.75
C CYS A 170 -9.04 1.91 6.89
N ALA A 171 -9.80 2.06 5.82
CA ALA A 171 -11.21 2.41 5.96
C ALA A 171 -11.93 1.23 6.65
N ILE A 172 -12.17 1.32 7.96
CA ILE A 172 -13.01 0.36 8.70
C ILE A 172 -14.40 0.37 8.03
N PRO A 173 -14.86 -0.73 7.42
CA PRO A 173 -16.22 -0.80 6.91
C PRO A 173 -17.19 -0.57 8.07
N GLY A 174 -18.14 0.33 7.86
CA GLY A 174 -18.97 0.99 8.87
C GLY A 174 -19.31 0.15 10.10
N ARG A 175 -18.93 0.67 11.27
CA ARG A 175 -19.53 0.28 12.55
C ARG A 175 -20.99 0.72 12.50
N HIS A 176 -21.91 -0.18 12.14
CA HIS A 176 -23.29 -0.02 12.55
C HIS A 176 -23.27 -0.08 14.08
N ALA A 177 -23.34 1.08 14.72
CA ALA A 177 -23.65 1.18 16.12
C ALA A 177 -25.13 0.80 16.28
N GLU A 178 -25.43 -0.50 16.30
CA GLU A 178 -26.65 -0.96 16.94
C GLU A 178 -26.49 -0.66 18.43
N GLY A 179 -27.40 0.18 18.93
CA GLY A 179 -27.43 0.61 20.31
C GLY A 179 -27.45 -0.60 21.24
N VAL A 180 -26.45 -0.67 22.11
CA VAL A 180 -26.53 -1.53 23.30
C VAL A 180 -27.60 -0.89 24.19
N GLU A 181 -28.81 -1.45 24.15
CA GLU A 181 -29.86 -1.17 25.13
C GLU A 181 -29.32 -1.49 26.53
N PRO A 182 -29.40 -0.57 27.50
CA PRO A 182 -28.88 -0.81 28.84
C PRO A 182 -29.72 -1.86 29.57
N TRP A 183 -29.05 -2.92 30.03
CA TRP A 183 -29.56 -3.97 30.91
C TRP A 183 -30.26 -3.37 32.15
N SER A 184 -31.59 -3.50 32.21
CA SER A 184 -32.40 -3.17 33.39
C SER A 184 -32.27 -4.27 34.45
N ALA A 185 -31.65 -3.94 35.58
CA ALA A 185 -31.61 -4.80 36.75
C ALA A 185 -33.00 -4.87 37.42
N LYS A 186 -33.69 -5.99 37.29
CA LYS A 186 -34.76 -6.41 38.21
C LYS A 186 -34.54 -7.87 38.60
N GLY A 187 -33.83 -8.07 39.70
CA GLY A 187 -33.76 -9.34 40.42
C GLY A 187 -34.53 -9.19 41.73
N GLN A 188 -35.80 -9.61 41.70
CA GLN A 188 -36.66 -9.82 42.86
C GLN A 188 -36.05 -10.95 43.72
N VAL A 189 -35.87 -10.72 45.02
CA VAL A 189 -35.56 -11.78 45.98
C VAL A 189 -36.88 -12.40 46.44
N PRO A 190 -37.11 -13.72 46.30
CA PRO A 190 -38.29 -14.35 46.87
C PRO A 190 -38.06 -14.72 48.35
N SER A 191 -39.10 -14.41 49.13
CA SER A 191 -39.52 -14.78 50.49
C SER A 191 -38.53 -15.40 51.48
#